data_AF-A0AA43AMY0-F1
#
_entry.id   AF-A0AA43AMY0-F1
#
_cell.length_a   1.000
_cell.length_b   1.000
_cell.length_c   1.000
_cell.angle_alpha   90.00
_cell.angle_beta   90.00
_cell.angle_gamma   90.00
#
_symmetry.space_group_name_H-M   'P 1'
#
loop_
_entity.id
_entity.type
_entity.pdbx_description
1 polymer ?
#
loop_
_entity_poly.entity_id
_entity_poly.type
_entity_poly.pdbx_seq_one_letter_code
_entity_poly.pdbx_strand_id
1 'polypeptide(L)' 'MKLMTEEAWLERYFDPSSRPDTQKLQRWLREGKIPGRKVGGSWYIDEHAWLAGGDDLVARVLADAA' A
#
# COMPACT_ATOMS: atom_id res chain seq x y z
N MET A 1 1.08 -1.49 -11.53
CA MET A 1 1.54 -1.82 -10.15
C MET A 1 2.54 -0.76 -9.74
N LYS A 2 2.39 -0.18 -8.55
CA LYS A 2 3.36 0.79 -8.04
C LYS A 2 3.68 0.50 -6.58
N LEU A 3 4.86 -0.05 -6.37
CA LEU A 3 5.34 -0.40 -5.04
C LEU A 3 5.91 0.83 -4.34
N MET A 4 5.46 1.08 -3.13
CA MET A 4 5.97 2.14 -2.26
C MET A 4 6.37 1.59 -0.89
N THR A 5 7.32 2.24 -0.22
CA THR A 5 7.74 1.82 1.13
C THR A 5 6.66 2.12 2.16
N GLU A 6 6.76 1.46 3.30
CA GLU A 6 5.88 1.67 4.45
C GLU A 6 5.89 3.14 4.90
N GLU A 7 7.06 3.75 5.02
CA GLU A 7 7.21 5.14 5.46
C GLU A 7 6.56 6.11 4.47
N ALA A 8 6.80 5.92 3.17
CA ALA A 8 6.23 6.78 2.14
C ALA A 8 4.69 6.70 2.10
N TRP A 9 4.13 5.51 2.35
CA TRP A 9 2.68 5.33 2.38
C TRP A 9 2.06 6.01 3.61
N LEU A 10 2.70 5.87 4.78
CA LEU A 10 2.25 6.54 6.00
C LEU A 10 2.28 8.06 5.85
N GLU A 11 3.37 8.62 5.32
CA GLU A 11 3.49 10.07 5.10
C GLU A 11 2.46 10.59 4.10
N ARG A 12 2.12 9.79 3.09
CA ARG A 12 1.18 10.20 2.04
C ARG A 12 -0.28 10.16 2.47
N TYR A 13 -0.68 9.17 3.25
CA TYR A 13 -2.10 8.87 3.51
C TYR A 13 -2.56 9.14 4.94
N PHE A 14 -1.65 9.38 5.88
CA PHE A 14 -1.99 9.61 7.28
C PHE A 14 -1.48 10.96 7.75
N ASP A 15 -2.27 11.61 8.60
CA ASP A 15 -1.78 12.71 9.40
C ASP A 15 -0.70 12.21 10.40
N PRO A 16 0.38 12.96 10.66
CA PRO A 16 1.43 12.56 11.59
C PRO A 16 0.92 12.14 12.98
N SER A 17 -0.20 12.71 13.44
CA SER A 17 -0.82 12.37 14.74
C SER A 17 -1.60 11.06 14.76
N SER A 18 -1.94 10.51 13.58
CA SER A 18 -2.83 9.35 13.45
C SER A 18 -2.22 8.17 12.69
N ARG A 19 -0.99 8.32 12.18
CA ARG A 19 -0.31 7.24 11.47
C ARG A 19 -0.09 6.01 12.37
N PRO A 20 -0.42 4.80 11.91
CA PRO A 20 -0.12 3.59 12.66
C PRO A 20 1.40 3.38 12.77
N ASP A 21 1.82 2.65 13.80
CA ASP A 21 3.20 2.17 13.88
C ASP A 21 3.50 1.10 12.80
N THR A 22 4.79 0.90 12.53
CA THR A 22 5.27 -0.05 11.52
C THR A 22 4.88 -1.49 11.84
N GLN A 23 4.84 -1.91 13.11
CA GLN A 23 4.46 -3.29 13.45
C GLN A 23 3.00 -3.58 13.07
N LYS A 24 2.11 -2.63 13.36
CA LYS A 24 0.69 -2.71 13.01
C LYS A 24 0.50 -2.74 11.50
N LEU A 25 1.24 -1.91 10.76
CA LEU A 25 1.22 -1.88 9.30
C LEU A 25 1.70 -3.22 8.71
N GLN A 26 2.82 -3.75 9.17
CA GLN A 26 3.34 -5.05 8.72
C GLN A 26 2.37 -6.20 9.04
N ARG A 27 1.68 -6.13 10.18
CA ARG A 27 0.62 -7.10 10.52
C ARG A 27 -0.53 -7.01 9.51
N TRP A 28 -1.00 -5.81 9.17
CA TRP A 28 -2.06 -5.63 8.19
C TRP A 28 -1.68 -6.12 6.79
N LEU A 29 -0.43 -5.90 6.38
CA LEU A 29 0.11 -6.43 5.12
C LEU A 29 0.15 -7.96 5.14
N ARG A 30 0.58 -8.56 6.25
CA ARG A 30 0.57 -10.03 6.41
C ARG A 30 -0.83 -10.62 6.42
N GLU A 31 -1.79 -9.92 7.03
CA GLU A 31 -3.21 -10.30 7.06
C GLU A 31 -3.94 -10.00 5.74
N GLY A 32 -3.29 -9.36 4.77
CA GLY A 32 -3.90 -8.99 3.49
C GLY A 32 -4.93 -7.86 3.56
N LYS A 33 -4.97 -7.11 4.67
CA LYS A 33 -5.89 -5.96 4.85
C LYS A 33 -5.47 -4.75 4.02
N ILE A 34 -4.19 -4.65 3.73
CA ILE A 34 -3.61 -3.64 2.85
C ILE A 34 -2.91 -4.40 1.72
N PRO A 35 -3.14 -4.03 0.45
CA PRO A 35 -2.50 -4.70 -0.66
C PRO A 35 -1.00 -4.39 -0.67
N GLY A 36 -0.18 -5.43 -0.61
CA GLY A 36 1.27 -5.29 -0.61
C GLY A 36 1.98 -6.62 -0.62
N ARG A 37 3.31 -6.57 -0.67
CA ARG A 37 4.16 -7.76 -0.73
C ARG A 37 5.49 -7.53 -0.04
N LYS A 38 6.14 -8.64 0.34
CA LYS A 38 7.51 -8.63 0.84
C LYS A 38 8.49 -8.86 -0.31
N VAL A 39 9.46 -7.97 -0.49
CA VAL A 39 10.54 -8.07 -1.49
C VAL A 39 11.88 -7.89 -0.79
N GLY A 40 12.78 -8.86 -0.93
CA GLY A 40 14.14 -8.75 -0.37
C GLY A 40 14.20 -8.57 1.16
N GLY A 41 13.16 -8.99 1.89
CA GLY A 41 13.10 -8.81 3.35
C GLY A 41 12.30 -7.58 3.81
N SER A 42 12.03 -6.63 2.91
CA SER A 42 11.27 -5.40 3.20
C SER A 42 9.84 -5.49 2.68
N TRP A 43 8.92 -4.82 3.36
CA TRP A 43 7.53 -4.72 2.94
C TRP A 43 7.30 -3.51 2.03
N TYR A 44 6.44 -3.70 1.04
CA TYR A 44 6.01 -2.67 0.10
C TYR A 44 4.51 -2.72 -0.09
N ILE A 45 3.88 -1.55 -0.16
CA ILE A 45 2.45 -1.38 -0.44
C ILE A 45 2.30 -1.20 -1.96
N ASP A 46 1.29 -1.84 -2.56
CA ASP A 46 0.90 -1.55 -3.95
C ASP A 46 -0.11 -0.39 -3.96
N GLU A 47 0.36 0.81 -4.29
CA GLU A 47 -0.44 2.03 -4.30
C GLU A 47 -1.61 1.93 -5.29
N HIS A 48 -1.40 1.26 -6.44
CA HIS A 48 -2.46 1.14 -7.44
C HIS A 48 -3.58 0.23 -6.96
N ALA A 49 -3.23 -0.91 -6.34
CA ALA A 49 -4.22 -1.81 -5.76
C ALA A 49 -4.96 -1.17 -4.58
N TRP A 50 -4.25 -0.38 -3.76
CA TRP A 50 -4.85 0.40 -2.68
C TRP A 50 -5.89 1.39 -3.20
N LEU A 51 -5.53 2.18 -4.23
CA LEU A 51 -6.42 3.16 -4.84
C LEU A 51 -7.58 2.53 -5.62
N ALA A 52 -7.36 1.36 -6.21
CA ALA A 52 -8.41 0.64 -6.92
C ALA A 52 -9.52 0.16 -5.98
N GLY A 53 -9.24 -0.14 -4.72
CA GLY A 53 -10.26 -0.53 -3.75
C GLY A 53 -11.09 -1.77 -4.15
N GLY A 54 -10.58 -2.60 -5.05
CA GLY A 54 -11.28 -3.75 -5.63
C GLY A 54 -12.09 -3.45 -6.90
N ASP A 55 -12.03 -2.23 -7.45
CA ASP A 55 -12.65 -1.88 -8.73
C ASP A 55 -11.72 -2.19 -9.90
N ASP A 56 -12.17 -3.08 -10.78
CA ASP A 56 -11.40 -3.56 -11.94
C ASP A 56 -11.13 -2.47 -12.99
N LEU A 57 -12.07 -1.53 -13.17
CA LEU A 57 -11.88 -0.43 -14.12
C LEU A 57 -10.80 0.52 -13.61
N VAL A 58 -10.85 0.90 -12.34
CA VAL A 58 -9.84 1.76 -11.72
C VAL A 58 -8.48 1.07 -11.75
N ALA A 59 -8.41 -0.22 -11.40
CA ALA A 59 -7.19 -1.00 -11.46
C ALA A 59 -6.55 -0.98 -12.85
N ARG A 60 -7.35 -1.13 -13.91
CA ARG A 60 -6.89 -1.09 -15.30
C ARG A 60 -6.37 0.29 -15.69
N VAL A 61 -7.12 1.36 -15.41
CA VAL A 61 -6.70 2.73 -15.72
C VAL A 61 -5.40 3.10 -15.01
N LEU A 62 -5.26 2.73 -13.74
CA LEU A 62 -4.02 2.95 -12.99
C LEU A 62 -2.85 2.13 -13.53
N ALA A 63 -3.10 0.92 -14.04
CA ALA A 63 -2.05 0.10 -14.66
C ALA A 63 -1.53 0.71 -15.97
N ASP A 64 -2.40 1.28 -16.79
CA ASP A 64 -2.05 1.88 -18.08
C ASP A 64 -1.38 3.27 -17.95
N ALA A 65 -1.54 3.94 -16.81
CA ALA A 65 -1.01 5.28 -16.55
C ALA A 65 0.44 5.31 -15.99
N ALA A 66 1.09 4.15 -15.80
CA ALA A 66 2.44 4.01 -15.25
C ALA A 66 3.46 3.52 -16.29
#